data_AF-A0A8J2PQF6-F1
#
_entry.id   AF-A0A8J2PQF6-F1
#
_cell.length_a   1.000
_cell.length_b   1.000
_cell.length_c   1.000
_cell.angle_alpha   90.00
_cell.angle_beta   90.00
_cell.angle_gamma   90.00
#
_symmetry.space_group_name_H-M   'P 1'
#
loop_
_entity.id
_entity.type
_entity.pdbx_description
1 polymer ?
#
loop_
_entity_poly.entity_id
_entity_poly.type
_entity_poly.pdbx_seq_one_letter_code
_entity_poly.pdbx_strand_id
1 'polypeptide(L)'
;AMEIIGLSAKEQKDIFHVVSGVLHLGNIQFSESGNYACITNTKDLQYVSSLLSIGSDLLGTKLVSRVMDGKWGRQTDRIEVTLGLEQALYTRNALAKALYARLFDFLVK
;
A
#
# COMPACT_ATOMS: atom_id res chain seq x y z
N ALA A 1 23.79 0.98 -16.64
CA ALA A 1 24.00 1.41 -15.24
C ALA A 1 23.61 0.30 -14.26
N MET A 2 22.34 -0.14 -14.22
CA MET A 2 21.92 -1.26 -13.35
C MET A 2 22.60 -2.60 -13.70
N GLU A 3 22.81 -2.88 -14.99
CA GLU A 3 23.58 -4.06 -15.44
C GLU A 3 25.06 -4.00 -15.00
N ILE A 4 25.61 -2.79 -14.87
CA ILE A 4 27.02 -2.57 -14.50
C ILE A 4 27.24 -2.84 -13.00
N ILE A 5 26.22 -2.60 -12.17
CA ILE A 5 26.21 -2.94 -10.74
C ILE A 5 25.76 -4.39 -10.47
N GLY A 6 25.61 -5.21 -11.53
CA GLY A 6 25.36 -6.64 -11.41
C GLY A 6 23.91 -7.06 -11.19
N LEU A 7 22.93 -6.16 -11.34
CA LEU A 7 21.51 -6.51 -11.21
C LEU A 7 21.03 -7.33 -12.41
N SER A 8 20.46 -8.49 -12.12
CA SER A 8 19.84 -9.35 -13.13
C SER A 8 18.63 -8.68 -13.79
N ALA A 9 18.28 -9.10 -15.01
CA ALA A 9 17.09 -8.60 -15.71
C ALA A 9 15.80 -8.80 -14.89
N LYS A 10 15.74 -9.87 -14.07
CA LYS A 10 14.63 -10.11 -13.14
C LYS A 10 14.58 -9.04 -12.05
N GLU A 11 15.69 -8.76 -11.39
CA GLU A 11 15.76 -7.73 -10.34
C GLU A 11 15.43 -6.35 -10.89
N GLN A 12 15.92 -6.01 -12.09
CA GLN A 12 15.56 -4.76 -12.76
C GLN A 12 14.05 -4.67 -12.99
N LYS A 13 13.41 -5.75 -13.46
CA LYS A 13 11.95 -5.81 -13.64
C LYS A 13 11.21 -5.64 -12.31
N ASP A 14 11.67 -6.31 -11.26
CA ASP A 14 11.07 -6.22 -9.92
C ASP A 14 11.21 -4.79 -9.35
N ILE A 15 12.35 -4.14 -9.54
CA ILE A 15 12.56 -2.72 -9.21
C ILE A 15 11.57 -1.83 -9.97
N PHE A 16 11.43 -2.02 -11.29
CA PHE A 16 10.48 -1.24 -12.09
C PHE A 16 9.03 -1.45 -11.64
N HIS A 17 8.64 -2.68 -11.30
CA HIS A 17 7.31 -2.93 -10.74
C HIS A 17 7.07 -2.18 -9.43
N VAL A 18 8.05 -2.14 -8.53
CA VAL A 18 7.93 -1.39 -7.27
C VAL A 18 7.84 0.11 -7.52
N VAL A 19 8.67 0.67 -8.41
CA VAL A 19 8.62 2.10 -8.78
C VAL A 19 7.28 2.46 -9.41
N SER A 20 6.81 1.67 -10.38
CA SER A 20 5.48 1.82 -10.96
C SER A 20 4.40 1.69 -9.89
N GLY A 21 4.54 0.74 -8.96
CA GLY A 21 3.62 0.56 -7.84
C GLY A 21 3.50 1.82 -6.98
N VAL A 22 4.63 2.46 -6.63
CA VAL A 22 4.66 3.72 -5.88
C VAL A 22 3.99 4.86 -6.65
N LEU A 23 4.27 5.01 -7.94
CA LEU A 23 3.67 6.05 -8.79
C LEU A 23 2.15 5.89 -8.89
N HIS A 24 1.69 4.68 -9.20
CA HIS A 24 0.27 4.39 -9.38
C HIS A 24 -0.49 4.34 -8.05
N LEU A 25 0.16 4.05 -6.92
CA LEU A 25 -0.46 4.15 -5.61
C LEU A 25 -0.96 5.58 -5.36
N GLY A 26 -0.23 6.60 -5.83
CA GLY A 26 -0.64 8.01 -5.73
C GLY A 26 -1.95 8.34 -6.47
N ASN A 27 -2.32 7.54 -7.46
CA ASN A 27 -3.57 7.72 -8.21
C ASN A 27 -4.79 7.13 -7.50
N ILE A 28 -4.62 6.29 -6.48
CA ILE A 28 -5.77 5.76 -5.73
C ILE A 28 -6.51 6.90 -5.04
N GLN A 29 -7.80 7.01 -5.34
CA GLN A 29 -8.72 8.00 -4.86
C GLN A 29 -9.66 7.40 -3.83
N PHE A 30 -9.98 8.20 -2.83
CA PHE A 30 -10.93 7.87 -1.79
C PHE A 30 -12.04 8.90 -1.79
N SER A 31 -13.27 8.46 -1.52
CA SER A 31 -14.39 9.31 -1.16
C SER A 31 -14.83 9.02 0.26
N GLU A 32 -15.61 9.92 0.82
CA GLU A 32 -16.25 9.74 2.11
C GLU A 32 -17.65 9.14 1.93
N SER A 33 -17.93 8.06 2.64
CA SER A 33 -19.25 7.45 2.76
C SER A 33 -19.65 7.47 4.23
N GLY A 34 -20.45 8.46 4.62
CA GLY A 34 -20.71 8.76 6.03
C GLY A 34 -19.45 9.31 6.69
N ASN A 35 -18.87 8.57 7.64
CA ASN A 35 -17.61 8.92 8.31
C ASN A 35 -16.43 8.02 7.87
N TYR A 36 -16.64 7.19 6.84
CA TYR A 36 -15.69 6.15 6.44
C TYR A 36 -15.17 6.38 5.03
N ALA A 37 -13.88 6.09 4.82
CA ALA A 37 -13.26 6.13 3.51
C ALA A 37 -13.72 4.96 2.64
N CYS A 38 -13.99 5.23 1.36
CA CYS A 38 -14.27 4.25 0.33
C CYS A 38 -13.40 4.52 -0.90
N ILE A 39 -12.88 3.47 -1.55
CA ILE A 39 -12.07 3.62 -2.77
C ILE A 39 -13.01 3.86 -3.96
N THR A 40 -12.78 4.91 -4.74
CA THR A 40 -13.63 5.27 -5.88
C THR A 40 -13.16 4.68 -7.21
N ASN A 41 -11.84 4.53 -7.38
CA ASN A 41 -11.22 4.07 -8.62
C ASN A 41 -10.59 2.67 -8.46
N THR A 42 -11.45 1.66 -8.54
CA THR A 42 -11.04 0.25 -8.42
C THR A 42 -10.05 -0.20 -9.50
N LYS A 43 -10.03 0.45 -10.66
CA LYS A 43 -9.06 0.16 -11.75
C LYS A 43 -7.61 0.44 -11.34
N ASP A 44 -7.36 1.59 -10.72
CA ASP A 44 -6.01 1.93 -10.25
C ASP A 44 -5.58 1.01 -9.10
N LEU A 45 -6.51 0.67 -8.20
CA LEU A 45 -6.27 -0.31 -7.14
C LEU A 45 -5.85 -1.68 -7.71
N GLN A 46 -6.58 -2.19 -8.70
CA GLN A 46 -6.26 -3.46 -9.38
C GLN A 46 -4.91 -3.40 -10.09
N TYR A 47 -4.59 -2.26 -10.73
CA TYR A 47 -3.32 -2.09 -11.40
C TYR A 47 -2.15 -2.12 -10.40
N VAL A 48 -2.23 -1.36 -9.31
CA VAL A 48 -1.22 -1.38 -8.24
C VAL A 48 -1.10 -2.76 -7.59
N SER A 49 -2.23 -3.43 -7.37
CA SER A 49 -2.32 -4.80 -6.87
C SER A 49 -1.52 -5.78 -7.75
N SER A 50 -1.64 -5.66 -9.07
CA SER A 50 -0.88 -6.52 -10.00
C SER A 50 0.62 -6.22 -10.00
N LEU A 51 1.01 -4.94 -9.94
CA LEU A 51 2.42 -4.53 -9.87
C LEU A 51 3.11 -5.05 -8.59
N LEU A 52 2.41 -4.96 -7.45
CA LEU A 52 2.95 -5.38 -6.16
C LEU A 52 2.71 -6.88 -5.85
N SER A 53 2.01 -7.60 -6.73
CA SER A 53 1.60 -8.99 -6.51
C SER A 53 0.83 -9.20 -5.20
N ILE A 54 -0.08 -8.28 -4.87
CA ILE A 54 -0.95 -8.32 -3.68
C ILE A 54 -2.40 -8.44 -4.16
N GLY A 55 -3.26 -9.20 -3.48
CA GLY A 55 -4.69 -9.25 -3.84
C GLY A 55 -5.36 -7.87 -3.74
N SER A 56 -6.13 -7.48 -4.77
CA SER A 56 -6.78 -6.16 -4.83
C SER A 56 -7.68 -5.89 -3.63
N ASP A 57 -8.45 -6.88 -3.20
CA ASP A 57 -9.37 -6.76 -2.06
C ASP A 57 -8.59 -6.56 -0.75
N LEU A 58 -7.48 -7.29 -0.59
CA LEU A 58 -6.60 -7.16 0.57
C LEU A 58 -5.96 -5.77 0.62
N LEU A 59 -5.39 -5.31 -0.50
CA LEU A 59 -4.79 -3.99 -0.60
C LEU A 59 -5.83 -2.90 -0.32
N GLY A 60 -7.01 -3.00 -0.93
CA GLY A 60 -8.09 -2.04 -0.73
C GLY A 60 -8.53 -1.99 0.72
N THR A 61 -8.77 -3.16 1.32
CA THR A 61 -9.14 -3.27 2.75
C THR A 61 -8.08 -2.61 3.63
N LYS A 62 -6.80 -2.91 3.45
CA LYS A 62 -5.72 -2.34 4.29
C LYS A 62 -5.42 -0.87 4.04
N LEU A 63 -5.86 -0.31 2.92
CA LEU A 63 -5.80 1.15 2.71
C LEU A 63 -6.89 1.90 3.49
N VAL A 64 -8.02 1.25 3.78
CA VAL A 64 -9.17 1.87 4.46
C VAL A 64 -9.48 1.28 5.83
N SER A 65 -8.69 0.34 6.34
CA SER A 65 -8.88 -0.27 7.65
C SER A 65 -7.58 -0.32 8.45
N ARG A 66 -7.73 -0.36 9.79
CA ARG A 66 -6.65 -0.70 10.70
C ARG A 66 -7.12 -1.71 11.72
N VAL A 67 -6.21 -2.55 12.20
CA VAL A 67 -6.49 -3.48 13.31
C VAL A 67 -6.13 -2.78 14.62
N MET A 68 -7.06 -2.79 15.57
CA MET A 68 -6.87 -2.30 16.93
C MET A 68 -7.06 -3.43 17.92
N ASP A 69 -6.18 -3.51 18.92
CA ASP A 69 -6.38 -4.43 20.03
C ASP A 69 -7.29 -3.76 21.06
N GLY A 70 -8.55 -4.21 21.11
CA GLY A 70 -9.51 -3.83 22.13
C GLY A 70 -9.20 -4.58 23.42
N LYS A 71 -8.95 -3.85 24.51
CA LYS A 71 -8.85 -4.44 25.85
C LYS A 71 -10.20 -4.32 26.54
N TRP A 72 -10.82 -5.46 26.82
CA TRP A 72 -12.02 -5.51 27.67
C TRP A 72 -11.76 -6.47 28.83
N GLY A 73 -11.56 -5.91 30.03
CA GLY A 73 -11.14 -6.69 31.20
C GLY A 73 -9.77 -7.36 31.00
N ARG A 74 -9.70 -8.69 31.15
CA ARG A 74 -8.48 -9.51 30.94
C ARG A 74 -8.32 -10.04 29.52
N GLN A 75 -9.26 -9.75 28.62
CA GLN A 75 -9.25 -10.26 27.25
C GLN A 75 -8.81 -9.17 26.27
N THR A 76 -7.97 -9.56 25.32
CA THR A 76 -7.56 -8.75 24.16
C THR A 76 -8.21 -9.31 22.91
N ASP A 77 -9.10 -8.54 22.31
CA ASP A 77 -9.74 -8.87 21.03
C ASP A 77 -9.17 -7.97 19.93
N ARG A 78 -8.97 -8.54 18.73
CA ARG A 78 -8.51 -7.78 17.56
C ARG A 78 -9.71 -7.30 16.77
N ILE A 79 -9.90 -6.00 16.69
CA ILE A 79 -11.04 -5.36 16.03
C ILE A 79 -10.53 -4.65 14.78
N GLU A 80 -11.14 -4.91 13.63
CA GLU A 80 -10.87 -4.17 12.41
C GLU A 80 -11.75 -2.92 12.36
N VAL A 81 -11.13 -1.76 12.23
CA VAL A 81 -11.77 -0.45 12.26
C VAL A 81 -11.56 0.23 10.92
N THR A 82 -12.65 0.64 10.28
CA THR A 82 -12.63 1.43 9.05
C THR A 82 -12.16 2.85 9.33
N LEU A 83 -11.28 3.36 8.49
CA LEU A 83 -10.63 4.66 8.60
C LEU A 83 -11.50 5.77 8.00
N GLY A 84 -11.32 6.99 8.48
CA GLY A 84 -11.82 8.20 7.81
C GLY A 84 -10.98 8.56 6.58
N LEU A 85 -11.47 9.51 5.78
CA LEU A 85 -10.84 9.91 4.51
C LEU A 85 -9.37 10.33 4.68
N GLU A 86 -9.07 11.21 5.63
CA GLU A 86 -7.70 11.70 5.87
C GLU A 86 -6.75 10.57 6.32
N GLN A 87 -7.25 9.63 7.13
CA GLN A 87 -6.47 8.49 7.60
C GLN A 87 -6.16 7.50 6.48
N ALA A 88 -7.11 7.27 5.56
CA ALA A 88 -6.88 6.44 4.38
C ALA A 88 -5.85 7.09 3.43
N LEU A 89 -5.95 8.41 3.21
CA LEU A 89 -4.95 9.17 2.45
C LEU A 89 -3.56 9.10 3.09
N TYR A 90 -3.48 9.25 4.41
CA TYR A 90 -2.24 9.09 5.15
C TYR A 90 -1.66 7.68 4.98
N THR A 91 -2.50 6.64 5.09
CA THR A 91 -2.09 5.24 4.93
C THR A 91 -1.53 4.96 3.55
N ARG A 92 -2.19 5.44 2.49
CA ARG A 92 -1.69 5.37 1.10
C ARG A 92 -0.31 6.03 0.98
N ASN A 93 -0.17 7.25 1.49
CA ASN A 93 1.10 8.00 1.39
C ASN A 93 2.22 7.34 2.21
N ALA A 94 1.89 6.79 3.38
CA ALA A 94 2.82 6.06 4.22
C ALA A 94 3.31 4.77 3.52
N LEU A 95 2.42 4.04 2.87
CA LEU A 95 2.77 2.86 2.08
C LEU A 95 3.71 3.21 0.91
N ALA A 96 3.42 4.27 0.15
CA ALA A 96 4.31 4.75 -0.92
C ALA A 96 5.72 5.07 -0.39
N LYS A 97 5.80 5.81 0.72
CA LYS A 97 7.07 6.17 1.35
C LYS A 97 7.84 4.94 1.84
N ALA A 98 7.15 3.99 2.47
CA ALA A 98 7.76 2.76 2.97
C ALA A 98 8.31 1.89 1.84
N LEU A 99 7.56 1.73 0.74
CA LEU A 99 8.01 1.02 -0.45
C LEU A 99 9.25 1.66 -1.07
N TYR A 100 9.23 2.98 -1.26
CA TYR A 100 10.38 3.71 -1.79
C TYR A 100 11.60 3.59 -0.89
N ALA A 101 11.44 3.77 0.44
CA ALA A 101 12.54 3.64 1.39
C ALA A 101 13.16 2.23 1.35
N ARG A 102 12.32 1.19 1.34
CA ARG A 102 12.77 -0.21 1.21
C ARG A 102 13.51 -0.48 -0.10
N LEU A 103 13.02 0.07 -1.21
CA LEU A 103 13.66 -0.06 -2.51
C LEU A 103 15.03 0.64 -2.53
N PHE A 104 15.10 1.84 -1.98
CA PHE A 104 16.36 2.58 -1.88
C PHE A 104 17.38 1.84 -1.00
N ASP A 105 16.96 1.33 0.16
CA ASP A 105 17.80 0.50 1.02
C ASP A 105 18.32 -0.75 0.31
N PHE A 106 17.54 -1.33 -0.61
CA PHE A 106 17.96 -2.46 -1.43
C PHE A 106 19.00 -2.07 -2.49
N LEU A 107 18.88 -0.87 -3.10
CA LEU A 107 19.78 -0.41 -4.16
C LEU A 107 21.13 0.11 -3.65
N VAL A 108 21.17 0.63 -2.42
CA VAL A 108 22.37 1.23 -1.83
C VAL A 108 23.19 0.24 -1.01
N LYS A 109 22.60 -0.88 -0.59
CA LYS A 109 23.33 -2.00 0.02
C LYS A 109 24.02 -2.84 -1.04
#